data_AF-A0A1E3GWX5-F1
#
_entry.id   AF-A0A1E3GWX5-F1
#
_cell.length_a   1.000
_cell.length_b   1.000
_cell.length_c   1.000
_cell.angle_alpha   90.00
_cell.angle_beta   90.00
_cell.angle_gamma   90.00
#
_symmetry.space_group_name_H-M   'P 1'
#
loop_
_entity.id
_entity.type
_entity.pdbx_description
1 polymer ?
#
loop_
_entity_poly.entity_id
_entity_poly.type
_entity_poly.pdbx_seq_one_letter_code
_entity_poly.pdbx_strand_id
1 'polypeptide(L)'
;MLIRDGMARKNVAAIGQTVLFRRIRTLLVRPHGNGLIATTLNYDYEVVSETEAFDDIPATKIEGEMLDLAGHIIKTKKGKFDPKTFDDRYDAALAELVKAKLEGRKIEVRKEPEPGKVVSLLEALRESAGSKSSKAKAGKAKASKAKGASPAKRKSASAGKTADATKAAPRRKAG
;
A
#
# COMPACT_ATOMS: atom_id res chain seq x y z
N MET A 1 -12.23 4.48 -41.79
CA MET A 1 -10.85 4.39 -42.36
C MET A 1 -10.66 2.92 -42.71
N LEU A 2 -10.44 2.60 -43.99
CA LEU A 2 -10.56 1.23 -44.52
C LEU A 2 -9.77 0.17 -43.72
N ILE A 3 -8.51 0.46 -43.38
CA ILE A 3 -7.64 -0.47 -42.64
C ILE A 3 -8.15 -0.73 -41.22
N ARG A 4 -8.52 0.33 -40.47
CA ARG A 4 -9.09 0.20 -39.13
C ARG A 4 -10.33 -0.71 -39.13
N ASP A 5 -11.24 -0.46 -40.07
CA ASP A 5 -12.51 -1.20 -40.17
C ASP A 5 -12.27 -2.66 -40.57
N GLY A 6 -11.30 -2.91 -41.46
CA GLY A 6 -10.84 -4.26 -41.79
C GLY A 6 -10.24 -5.00 -40.59
N MET A 7 -9.36 -4.34 -39.83
CA MET A 7 -8.74 -4.91 -38.63
C MET A 7 -9.77 -5.24 -37.54
N ALA A 8 -10.74 -4.34 -37.32
CA ALA A 8 -11.81 -4.54 -36.35
C ALA A 8 -12.72 -5.71 -36.74
N ARG A 9 -13.11 -5.81 -38.03
CA ARG A 9 -13.94 -6.93 -38.53
C ARG A 9 -13.23 -8.28 -38.47
N LYS A 10 -11.92 -8.30 -38.72
CA LYS A 10 -11.11 -9.52 -38.68
C LYS A 10 -10.58 -9.85 -37.28
N ASN A 11 -10.84 -9.01 -36.28
CA ASN A 11 -10.31 -9.12 -34.92
C ASN A 11 -8.78 -9.32 -34.90
N VAL A 12 -8.07 -8.53 -35.69
CA VAL A 12 -6.60 -8.58 -35.81
C VAL A 12 -5.94 -7.30 -35.33
N ALA A 13 -4.70 -7.42 -34.88
CA ALA A 13 -3.80 -6.32 -34.58
C ALA A 13 -2.54 -6.42 -35.45
N ALA A 14 -1.87 -5.30 -35.67
CA ALA A 14 -0.61 -5.24 -36.42
C ALA A 14 0.56 -5.17 -35.44
N ILE A 15 1.67 -5.81 -35.78
CA ILE A 15 2.95 -5.65 -35.09
C ILE A 15 3.86 -4.83 -36.01
N GLY A 16 4.56 -3.86 -35.44
CA GLY A 16 5.51 -3.04 -36.18
C GLY A 16 6.65 -2.55 -35.30
N GLN A 17 7.61 -1.89 -35.92
CA GLN A 17 8.71 -1.22 -35.22
C GLN A 17 8.69 0.26 -35.57
N THR A 18 8.97 1.11 -34.59
CA THR A 18 9.17 2.54 -34.81
C THR A 18 10.34 3.04 -33.99
N VAL A 19 10.90 4.19 -34.37
CA VAL A 19 11.87 4.90 -33.54
C VAL A 19 11.13 5.88 -32.63
N LEU A 20 11.17 5.63 -31.33
CA LEU A 20 10.62 6.53 -30.30
C LEU A 20 11.76 6.92 -29.35
N PHE A 21 11.95 8.21 -29.12
CA PHE A 21 13.02 8.73 -28.24
C PHE A 21 14.41 8.17 -28.59
N ARG A 22 14.76 8.16 -29.88
CA ARG A 22 16.05 7.65 -30.41
C ARG A 22 16.28 6.14 -30.21
N ARG A 23 15.27 5.37 -29.82
CA ARG A 23 15.36 3.91 -29.69
C ARG A 23 14.30 3.24 -30.58
N ILE A 24 14.69 2.15 -31.24
CA ILE A 24 13.72 1.30 -31.94
C ILE A 24 12.88 0.57 -30.89
N ARG A 25 11.57 0.63 -31.03
CA ARG A 25 10.59 -0.02 -30.17
C ARG A 25 9.62 -0.85 -31.00
N THR A 26 9.34 -2.05 -30.53
CA THR A 26 8.28 -2.89 -31.08
C THR A 26 6.93 -2.40 -30.55
N LEU A 27 5.94 -2.30 -31.43
CA LEU A 27 4.60 -1.80 -31.16
C LEU A 27 3.54 -2.82 -31.56
N LEU A 28 2.48 -2.91 -30.76
CA LEU A 28 1.20 -3.51 -31.13
C LEU A 28 0.23 -2.39 -31.52
N VAL A 29 -0.26 -2.39 -32.76
CA VAL A 29 -1.23 -1.43 -33.27
C VAL A 29 -2.58 -2.09 -33.40
N ARG A 30 -3.60 -1.56 -32.73
CA ARG A 30 -4.96 -2.10 -32.71
C ARG A 30 -6.02 -1.04 -33.00
N PRO A 31 -7.14 -1.41 -33.65
CA PRO A 31 -8.26 -0.49 -33.82
C PRO A 31 -8.88 -0.13 -32.46
N HIS A 32 -9.17 1.16 -32.26
CA HIS A 32 -9.86 1.63 -31.07
C HIS A 32 -10.75 2.84 -31.38
N GLY A 33 -12.07 2.67 -31.19
CA GLY A 33 -13.05 3.70 -31.47
C GLY A 33 -12.92 4.21 -32.91
N ASN A 34 -12.68 5.52 -33.05
CA ASN A 34 -12.50 6.13 -34.35
C ASN A 34 -11.07 6.07 -34.92
N GLY A 35 -10.09 5.59 -34.15
CA GLY A 35 -8.68 5.59 -34.52
C GLY A 35 -7.94 4.27 -34.29
N LEU A 36 -6.63 4.38 -34.10
CA LEU A 36 -5.72 3.29 -33.78
C LEU A 36 -5.01 3.62 -32.46
N ILE A 37 -4.77 2.60 -31.64
CA ILE A 37 -3.86 2.68 -30.50
C ILE A 37 -2.59 1.91 -30.86
N ALA A 38 -1.43 2.51 -30.62
CA ALA A 38 -0.14 1.83 -30.60
C ALA A 38 0.32 1.63 -29.14
N THR A 39 0.58 0.39 -28.76
CA THR A 39 1.10 0.02 -27.45
C THR A 39 2.53 -0.50 -27.61
N THR A 40 3.48 0.07 -26.88
CA THR A 40 4.86 -0.43 -26.84
C THR A 40 4.90 -1.80 -26.20
N LEU A 41 5.60 -2.74 -26.84
CA LEU A 41 5.84 -4.07 -26.30
C LEU A 41 7.17 -4.10 -25.56
N ASN A 42 7.18 -4.84 -24.45
CA ASN A 42 8.40 -5.17 -23.72
C ASN A 42 9.06 -6.41 -24.32
N TYR A 43 10.39 -6.48 -24.21
CA TYR A 43 11.13 -7.71 -24.50
C TYR A 43 10.99 -8.71 -23.35
N ASP A 44 11.28 -9.99 -23.62
CA ASP A 44 11.25 -11.07 -22.64
C ASP A 44 12.12 -10.77 -21.41
N TYR A 45 13.32 -10.24 -21.60
CA TYR A 45 14.24 -9.85 -20.53
C TYR A 45 13.84 -8.59 -19.76
N GLU A 46 12.84 -7.83 -20.22
CA GLU A 46 12.30 -6.67 -19.50
C GLU A 46 11.14 -7.05 -18.57
N VAL A 47 10.64 -8.28 -18.69
CA VAL A 47 9.50 -8.78 -17.90
C VAL A 47 10.01 -9.74 -16.84
N VAL A 48 9.80 -9.37 -15.57
CA VAL A 48 10.08 -10.27 -14.44
C VAL A 48 9.03 -11.37 -14.41
N SER A 49 9.46 -12.62 -14.25
CA SER A 49 8.55 -13.77 -14.21
C SER A 49 7.64 -13.72 -12.97
N GLU A 50 6.44 -14.30 -13.06
CA GLU A 50 5.50 -14.36 -11.93
C GLU A 50 6.12 -15.08 -10.72
N THR A 51 6.85 -16.17 -10.97
CA THR A 51 7.57 -16.91 -9.93
C THR A 51 8.55 -15.95 -9.22
N GLU A 52 9.49 -15.37 -9.96
CA GLU A 52 10.50 -14.49 -9.35
C GLU A 52 9.89 -13.25 -8.66
N ALA A 53 8.82 -12.68 -9.23
CA ALA A 53 8.16 -11.50 -8.68
C ALA A 53 7.40 -11.78 -7.37
N PHE A 54 6.93 -13.02 -7.16
CA PHE A 54 6.04 -13.37 -6.05
C PHE A 54 6.54 -14.55 -5.20
N ASP A 55 7.77 -15.02 -5.39
CA ASP A 55 8.37 -16.14 -4.64
C ASP A 55 8.32 -15.94 -3.12
N ASP A 56 8.40 -14.69 -2.65
CA ASP A 56 8.36 -14.33 -1.23
C ASP A 56 6.94 -14.29 -0.64
N ILE A 57 5.89 -14.45 -1.45
CA ILE A 57 4.50 -14.36 -0.99
C ILE A 57 4.00 -15.76 -0.59
N PRO A 58 3.76 -16.03 0.71
CA PRO A 58 3.26 -17.32 1.14
C PRO A 58 1.83 -17.52 0.65
N ALA A 59 1.54 -18.72 0.13
CA ALA A 59 0.18 -19.15 -0.22
C ALA A 59 -0.69 -19.22 1.04
N THR A 60 -1.34 -18.10 1.36
CA THR A 60 -2.13 -17.94 2.59
C THR A 60 -3.61 -18.08 2.27
N LYS A 61 -4.32 -18.93 3.02
CA LYS A 61 -5.76 -19.06 2.88
C LYS A 61 -6.44 -17.83 3.50
N ILE A 62 -7.17 -17.08 2.69
CA ILE A 62 -7.92 -15.91 3.14
C ILE A 62 -9.20 -16.39 3.84
N GLU A 63 -9.46 -15.88 5.04
CA GLU A 63 -10.68 -16.16 5.79
C GLU A 63 -11.90 -15.49 5.15
N GLY A 64 -13.09 -16.11 5.27
CA GLY A 64 -14.32 -15.61 4.66
C GLY A 64 -14.70 -14.20 5.11
N GLU A 65 -14.57 -13.89 6.41
CA GLU A 65 -14.89 -12.55 6.93
C GLU A 65 -14.02 -11.44 6.32
N MET A 66 -12.76 -11.74 5.96
CA MET A 66 -11.86 -10.79 5.33
C MET A 66 -12.26 -10.51 3.87
N LEU A 67 -12.69 -11.55 3.14
CA LEU A 67 -13.21 -11.41 1.78
C LEU A 67 -14.51 -10.60 1.75
N ASP A 68 -15.41 -10.84 2.70
CA ASP A 68 -16.67 -10.09 2.82
C ASP A 68 -16.42 -8.60 3.09
N LEU A 69 -15.47 -8.30 3.98
CA LEU A 69 -15.06 -6.93 4.27
C LEU A 69 -14.43 -6.25 3.04
N ALA A 70 -13.51 -6.95 2.35
CA ALA A 70 -12.92 -6.45 1.12
C ALA A 70 -13.99 -6.13 0.06
N GLY A 71 -14.97 -7.03 -0.11
CA GLY A 71 -16.11 -6.81 -0.99
C GLY A 71 -16.94 -5.58 -0.60
N HIS A 72 -17.17 -5.37 0.70
CA HIS A 72 -17.85 -4.17 1.19
C HIS A 72 -17.06 -2.89 0.89
N ILE A 73 -15.75 -2.88 1.13
CA ILE A 73 -14.87 -1.73 0.84
C ILE A 73 -14.91 -1.39 -0.65
N ILE A 74 -14.74 -2.40 -1.51
CA ILE A 74 -14.79 -2.22 -2.97
C ILE A 74 -16.15 -1.63 -3.37
N LYS A 75 -17.27 -2.17 -2.86
CA LYS A 75 -18.61 -1.66 -3.17
C LYS A 75 -18.78 -0.20 -2.74
N THR A 76 -18.30 0.17 -1.56
CA THR A 76 -18.43 1.53 -1.01
C THR A 76 -17.50 2.53 -1.70
N LYS A 77 -16.32 2.10 -2.17
CA LYS A 77 -15.32 2.97 -2.84
C LYS A 77 -15.42 2.93 -4.37
N LYS A 78 -16.25 2.06 -4.95
CA LYS A 78 -16.46 1.98 -6.39
C LYS A 78 -17.11 3.26 -6.91
N GLY A 79 -16.55 3.82 -7.96
CA GLY A 79 -17.05 5.02 -8.63
C GLY A 79 -16.75 5.02 -10.12
N LYS A 80 -17.09 6.12 -10.80
CA LYS A 80 -16.67 6.36 -12.19
C LYS A 80 -15.34 7.09 -12.16
N PHE A 81 -14.37 6.61 -12.94
CA PHE A 81 -13.09 7.29 -13.11
C PHE A 81 -13.23 8.38 -14.19
N ASP A 82 -13.00 9.63 -13.81
CA ASP A 82 -12.85 10.75 -14.73
C ASP A 82 -11.38 11.23 -14.68
N PRO A 83 -10.60 11.05 -15.76
CA PRO A 83 -9.23 11.53 -15.81
C PRO A 83 -9.09 13.05 -15.59
N LYS A 84 -10.13 13.83 -15.89
CA LYS A 84 -10.09 15.31 -15.76
C LYS A 84 -10.08 15.80 -14.32
N THR A 85 -10.55 14.98 -13.38
CA THR A 85 -10.55 15.33 -11.95
C THR A 85 -9.24 14.97 -11.26
N PHE A 86 -8.28 14.40 -11.99
CA PHE A 86 -6.98 14.02 -11.44
C PHE A 86 -6.00 15.18 -11.62
N ASP A 87 -5.72 15.88 -10.52
CA ASP A 87 -4.78 16.99 -10.54
C ASP A 87 -3.34 16.50 -10.60
N ASP A 88 -2.54 17.14 -11.44
CA ASP A 88 -1.09 16.98 -11.41
C ASP A 88 -0.54 17.68 -10.16
N ARG A 89 -0.39 16.89 -9.09
CA ARG A 89 0.13 17.34 -7.80
C ARG A 89 1.54 17.91 -7.91
N TYR A 90 2.33 17.50 -8.90
CA TYR A 90 3.67 18.01 -9.11
C TYR A 90 3.62 19.42 -9.68
N ASP A 91 2.87 19.63 -10.76
CA ASP A 91 2.73 20.94 -11.40
C ASP A 91 2.08 21.95 -10.45
N ALA A 92 1.06 21.54 -9.70
CA ALA A 92 0.44 22.39 -8.69
C ALA A 92 1.43 22.80 -7.60
N ALA A 93 2.20 21.85 -7.04
CA ALA A 93 3.21 22.15 -6.03
C ALA A 93 4.35 23.02 -6.58
N LEU A 94 4.74 22.83 -7.84
CA LEU A 94 5.76 23.63 -8.50
C LEU A 94 5.27 25.08 -8.71
N ALA A 95 4.04 25.26 -9.15
CA ALA A 95 3.43 26.58 -9.32
C ALA A 95 3.33 27.33 -7.97
N GLU A 96 2.94 26.64 -6.90
CA GLU A 96 2.95 27.22 -5.55
C GLU A 96 4.36 27.59 -5.08
N LEU A 97 5.34 26.73 -5.34
CA LEU A 97 6.74 26.97 -5.00
C LEU A 97 7.28 28.22 -5.69
N VAL A 98 6.99 28.38 -6.99
CA VAL A 98 7.41 29.55 -7.77
C VAL A 98 6.74 30.82 -7.22
N LYS A 99 5.43 30.80 -6.95
CA LYS A 99 4.72 31.94 -6.35
C LYS A 99 5.30 32.32 -4.98
N ALA A 100 5.54 31.35 -4.12
CA ALA A 100 6.13 31.58 -2.81
C ALA A 100 7.53 32.22 -2.90
N LYS A 101 8.36 31.78 -3.87
CA LYS A 101 9.68 32.39 -4.11
C LYS A 101 9.58 33.83 -4.62
N LEU A 102 8.66 34.11 -5.55
CA LEU A 102 8.43 35.46 -6.08
C LEU A 102 7.97 36.43 -4.98
N GLU A 103 7.14 35.95 -4.07
CA GLU A 103 6.61 36.72 -2.94
C GLU A 103 7.57 36.77 -1.73
N GLY A 104 8.76 36.16 -1.83
CA GLY A 104 9.74 36.12 -0.74
C GLY A 104 9.33 35.29 0.47
N ARG A 105 8.31 34.43 0.35
CA ARG A 105 7.82 33.58 1.44
C ARG A 105 8.77 32.39 1.67
N LYS A 106 9.04 32.09 2.94
CA LYS A 106 9.82 30.91 3.32
C LYS A 106 9.00 29.66 3.04
N ILE A 107 9.55 28.76 2.22
CA ILE A 107 8.90 27.50 1.85
C ILE A 107 9.05 26.53 3.02
N GLU A 108 7.94 26.16 3.64
CA GLU A 108 7.94 25.15 4.69
C GLU A 108 7.85 23.74 4.10
N VAL A 109 8.70 22.84 4.62
CA VAL A 109 8.66 21.43 4.25
C VAL A 109 7.45 20.80 4.94
N ARG A 110 6.57 20.17 4.16
CA ARG A 110 5.40 19.46 4.69
C ARG A 110 5.87 18.33 5.62
N LYS A 111 5.48 18.39 6.88
CA LYS A 111 5.79 17.35 7.87
C LYS A 111 5.06 16.05 7.48
N GLU A 112 5.78 14.93 7.50
CA GLU A 112 5.17 13.62 7.30
C GLU A 112 4.21 13.29 8.46
N PRO A 113 3.04 12.69 8.16
CA PRO A 113 2.12 12.25 9.20
C PRO A 113 2.74 11.10 10.00
N GLU A 114 2.62 11.17 11.33
CA GLU A 114 3.07 10.11 12.24
C GLU A 114 2.25 8.83 12.02
N PRO A 115 2.88 7.64 11.96
CA PRO A 115 2.16 6.39 11.80
C PRO A 115 1.28 6.09 13.02
N GLY A 116 -0.01 5.87 12.79
CA GLY A 116 -0.96 5.46 13.83
C GLY A 116 -0.66 4.04 14.34
N LYS A 117 -0.77 3.81 15.65
CA LYS A 117 -0.53 2.49 16.26
C LYS A 117 -1.74 1.58 16.01
N VAL A 118 -1.66 0.73 15.00
CA VAL A 118 -2.72 -0.24 14.67
C VAL A 118 -2.52 -1.51 15.50
N VAL A 119 -3.44 -1.78 16.44
CA VAL A 119 -3.40 -2.97 17.33
C VAL A 119 -4.13 -4.17 16.72
N SER A 120 -5.11 -3.93 15.84
CA SER A 120 -5.84 -4.96 15.10
C SER A 120 -6.18 -4.47 13.69
N LEU A 121 -5.63 -5.14 12.67
CA LEU A 121 -5.80 -4.76 11.25
C LEU A 121 -7.25 -4.88 10.80
N LEU A 122 -7.96 -5.92 11.24
CA LEU A 122 -9.33 -6.17 10.83
C LEU A 122 -10.28 -5.12 11.43
N GLU A 123 -10.10 -4.76 12.71
CA GLU A 123 -10.86 -3.69 13.35
C GLU A 123 -10.55 -2.32 12.72
N ALA A 124 -9.28 -2.03 12.46
CA ALA A 124 -8.88 -0.79 11.78
C ALA A 124 -9.45 -0.68 10.37
N LEU A 125 -9.52 -1.79 9.62
CA LEU A 125 -10.15 -1.83 8.31
C LEU A 125 -11.67 -1.64 8.40
N ARG A 126 -12.35 -2.25 9.38
CA ARG A 126 -13.79 -2.02 9.64
C ARG A 126 -14.07 -0.56 10.01
N GLU A 127 -13.21 0.05 10.81
CA GLU A 127 -13.30 1.47 11.18
C GLU A 127 -13.08 2.39 9.97
N SER A 128 -12.05 2.12 9.16
CA SER A 128 -11.76 2.85 7.91
C SER A 128 -12.87 2.68 6.86
N ALA A 129 -13.51 1.51 6.81
CA ALA A 129 -14.62 1.21 5.92
C ALA A 129 -15.96 1.81 6.38
N GLY A 130 -16.04 2.37 7.61
CA GLY A 130 -17.27 2.91 8.18
C GLY A 130 -18.31 1.84 8.56
N SER A 131 -17.94 0.55 8.55
CA SER A 131 -18.83 -0.57 8.88
C SER A 131 -18.91 -0.78 10.40
N LYS A 132 -19.41 0.23 11.12
CA LYS A 132 -19.77 0.04 12.53
C LYS A 132 -21.08 -0.75 12.57
N SER A 133 -21.01 -2.07 12.77
CA SER A 133 -22.17 -2.78 13.30
C SER A 133 -22.41 -2.23 14.71
N SER A 134 -23.55 -1.59 14.90
CA SER A 134 -24.00 -1.09 16.19
C SER A 134 -24.26 -2.29 17.10
N LYS A 135 -23.25 -2.75 17.84
CA LYS A 135 -23.51 -3.45 19.10
C LYS A 135 -23.54 -2.42 20.23
N ALA A 136 -24.78 -2.18 20.63
CA ALA A 136 -25.28 -1.38 21.73
C ALA A 136 -24.26 -1.03 22.83
N LYS A 137 -24.20 0.27 23.12
CA LYS A 137 -24.05 0.78 24.48
C LYS A 137 -25.09 0.10 25.38
N ALA A 138 -24.63 -0.81 26.24
CA ALA A 138 -25.29 -1.21 27.48
C ALA A 138 -24.19 -1.83 28.36
N GLY A 139 -23.89 -1.37 29.57
CA GLY A 139 -24.38 -0.24 30.33
C GLY A 139 -23.62 -0.14 31.65
N LYS A 140 -23.79 1.03 32.27
CA LYS A 140 -23.77 1.29 33.71
C LYS A 140 -22.44 1.22 34.48
N ALA A 141 -21.98 2.44 34.77
CA ALA A 141 -21.14 2.78 35.90
C ALA A 141 -21.63 2.17 37.24
N LYS A 142 -20.67 1.80 38.09
CA LYS A 142 -20.71 2.18 39.50
C LYS A 142 -19.29 2.31 40.05
N ALA A 143 -19.00 3.50 40.55
CA ALA A 143 -17.84 3.84 41.34
C ALA A 143 -17.92 3.19 42.73
N SER A 144 -16.78 2.90 43.34
CA SER A 144 -16.41 3.54 44.62
C SER A 144 -14.98 3.18 45.04
N LYS A 145 -14.23 4.26 45.20
CA LYS A 145 -12.94 4.40 45.88
C LYS A 145 -13.11 4.15 47.38
N ALA A 146 -12.24 3.36 48.00
CA ALA A 146 -11.95 3.49 49.43
C ALA A 146 -10.51 3.05 49.71
N LYS A 147 -9.90 3.77 50.65
CA LYS A 147 -8.48 4.03 50.84
C LYS A 147 -8.06 3.37 52.16
N GLY A 148 -6.87 2.78 52.18
CA GLY A 148 -6.00 2.75 53.36
C GLY A 148 -6.12 1.56 54.32
N ALA A 149 -5.04 0.78 54.44
CA ALA A 149 -4.24 0.65 55.68
C ALA A 149 -3.17 -0.44 55.48
N SER A 150 -1.90 -0.03 55.46
CA SER A 150 -0.75 -0.87 55.85
C SER A 150 -0.61 -0.80 57.39
N PRO A 151 0.34 -1.44 58.11
CA PRO A 151 1.43 -2.37 57.70
C PRO A 151 1.72 -3.53 58.69
N ALA A 152 2.55 -4.51 58.31
CA ALA A 152 3.49 -5.20 59.23
C ALA A 152 4.49 -6.05 58.42
N LYS A 153 5.78 -5.65 58.36
CA LYS A 153 6.93 -6.28 59.08
C LYS A 153 6.91 -7.81 58.96
N ARG A 154 7.88 -8.48 58.32
CA ARG A 154 9.30 -8.70 58.71
C ARG A 154 9.66 -10.02 57.96
N LYS A 155 10.86 -10.39 57.54
CA LYS A 155 12.24 -9.95 57.75
C LYS A 155 13.11 -10.81 56.80
N SER A 156 14.23 -10.23 56.37
CA SER A 156 15.58 -10.84 56.20
C SER A 156 15.69 -12.18 55.43
N ALA A 157 16.38 -12.15 54.28
CA ALA A 157 17.82 -12.51 54.14
C ALA A 157 17.97 -14.02 53.84
N SER A 158 18.90 -14.53 53.03
CA SER A 158 20.14 -14.01 52.48
C SER A 158 20.62 -15.01 51.41
N ALA A 159 21.36 -14.48 50.43
CA ALA A 159 22.64 -14.96 49.88
C ALA A 159 22.85 -16.41 49.39
N GLY A 160 23.62 -16.48 48.29
CA GLY A 160 24.30 -17.68 47.77
C GLY A 160 24.20 -17.73 46.24
N LYS A 161 25.07 -17.10 45.44
CA LYS A 161 26.43 -17.55 45.03
C LYS A 161 26.31 -18.93 44.33
N THR A 162 26.63 -19.15 43.06
CA THR A 162 27.90 -19.00 42.29
C THR A 162 27.58 -19.37 40.83
N ALA A 163 28.20 -18.75 39.81
CA ALA A 163 29.22 -19.32 38.89
C ALA A 163 28.80 -20.63 38.19
N ASP A 164 28.98 -20.87 36.89
CA ASP A 164 30.16 -20.60 36.07
C ASP A 164 29.86 -20.83 34.56
N ALA A 165 30.87 -20.57 33.75
CA ALA A 165 30.95 -20.40 32.30
C ALA A 165 30.63 -21.61 31.40
N THR A 166 30.48 -21.35 30.09
CA THR A 166 31.26 -21.90 28.95
C THR A 166 30.80 -21.16 27.68
N LYS A 167 31.51 -20.16 27.14
CA LYS A 167 32.71 -20.16 26.26
C LYS A 167 32.46 -20.52 24.78
N ALA A 168 32.74 -19.51 23.93
CA ALA A 168 33.33 -19.50 22.58
C ALA A 168 32.49 -19.78 21.31
N ALA A 169 32.64 -18.80 20.40
CA ALA A 169 32.19 -18.70 19.00
C ALA A 169 33.28 -19.25 18.02
N PRO A 170 33.42 -18.78 16.75
CA PRO A 170 32.48 -18.55 15.62
C PRO A 170 32.95 -19.26 14.32
N ARG A 171 32.22 -19.14 13.20
CA ARG A 171 32.67 -19.18 11.77
C ARG A 171 31.47 -19.42 10.82
N ARG A 172 31.34 -18.94 9.57
CA ARG A 172 32.02 -17.95 8.70
C ARG A 172 31.17 -17.84 7.40
N LYS A 173 31.20 -16.69 6.72
CA LYS A 173 30.65 -16.39 5.38
C LYS A 173 31.24 -17.25 4.25
N ALA A 174 30.47 -17.43 3.18
CA ALA A 174 30.98 -17.48 1.80
C ALA A 174 30.37 -16.31 1.01
N GLY A 175 31.17 -15.71 0.13
CA GLY A 175 30.85 -14.51 -0.64
C GLY A 175 30.33 -14.80 -2.04
#